data_AF-A0A1L9WIW9-F1
#
_entry.id   AF-A0A1L9WIW9-F1
#
_cell.length_a   1.000
_cell.length_b   1.000
_cell.length_c   1.000
_cell.angle_alpha   90.00
_cell.angle_beta   90.00
_cell.angle_gamma   90.00
#
_symmetry.space_group_name_H-M   'P 1'
#
loop_
_entity.id
_entity.type
_entity.pdbx_description
1 polymer ?
#
loop_
_entity_poly.entity_id
_entity_poly.type
_entity_poly.pdbx_seq_one_letter_code
_entity_poly.pdbx_strand_id
1 'polypeptide(L)'
;MSSTTKASRIGEELWKTRVDKVNAELVTLTYGTIVAQLCQDYDGNYQEVNKQLEKMGYNIGMRLIEDFLAKSNVGRCANFRETADMISKVGFRIFLNIAPTVTNWTSDNNQFSLVFDENPLADFVELPDDGRAQDELWFSNILCGVLRGALEMVQMQIEAHFVSDVLRGDDTTEMRVSLVRYIEDEMPPEEE
;
A
#
# COMPACT_ATOMS: atom_id res chain seq x y z
N MET A 1 15.29 23.09 4.76
CA MET A 1 15.36 21.61 4.97
C MET A 1 14.34 20.99 4.05
N SER A 2 14.74 20.09 3.15
CA SER A 2 13.84 19.49 2.15
C SER A 2 12.66 18.76 2.84
N SER A 3 11.45 18.86 2.26
CA SER A 3 10.24 18.16 2.73
C SER A 3 10.48 16.66 2.91
N THR A 4 11.27 16.07 2.01
CA THR A 4 11.74 14.69 2.03
C THR A 4 12.48 14.31 3.32
N THR A 5 13.40 15.15 3.81
CA THR A 5 14.16 14.88 5.05
C THR A 5 13.27 14.99 6.29
N LYS A 6 12.27 15.86 6.25
CA LYS A 6 11.29 16.02 7.33
C LYS A 6 10.40 14.77 7.44
N ALA A 7 9.87 14.26 6.33
CA ALA A 7 9.04 13.06 6.29
C ALA A 7 9.77 11.82 6.85
N SER A 8 11.03 11.59 6.41
CA SER A 8 11.84 10.48 6.91
C SER A 8 12.04 10.50 8.42
N ARG A 9 12.30 11.69 9.00
CA ARG A 9 12.49 11.84 10.44
C ARG A 9 11.20 11.55 11.22
N ILE A 10 10.07 12.03 10.71
CA ILE A 10 8.75 11.79 11.30
C ILE A 10 8.45 10.28 11.32
N GLY A 11 8.65 9.59 10.19
CA GLY A 11 8.42 8.14 10.12
C GLY A 11 9.29 7.35 11.11
N GLU A 12 10.56 7.70 11.24
CA GLU A 12 11.47 7.03 12.17
C GLU A 12 11.10 7.28 13.65
N GLU A 13 10.74 8.51 14.00
CA GLU A 13 10.34 8.87 15.36
C GLU A 13 9.04 8.17 15.76
N LEU A 14 8.05 8.14 14.88
CA LEU A 14 6.76 7.49 15.12
C LEU A 14 6.93 5.99 15.29
N TRP A 15 7.69 5.34 14.41
CA TRP A 15 8.01 3.92 14.54
C TRP A 15 8.67 3.58 15.88
N LYS A 16 9.49 4.47 16.45
CA LYS A 16 10.16 4.22 17.73
C LYS A 16 9.26 4.47 18.94
N THR A 17 8.33 5.42 18.87
CA THR A 17 7.71 6.00 20.07
C THR A 17 6.20 5.84 20.18
N ARG A 18 5.48 5.58 19.08
CA ARG A 18 3.99 5.66 19.05
C ARG A 18 3.29 4.47 18.38
N VAL A 19 4.03 3.39 18.13
CA VAL A 19 3.49 2.20 17.47
C VAL A 19 3.69 0.99 18.38
N ASP A 20 2.58 0.35 18.74
CA ASP A 20 2.61 -0.96 19.37
C ASP A 20 3.03 -2.00 18.32
N LYS A 21 4.08 -2.75 18.62
CA LYS A 21 4.70 -3.68 17.67
C LYS A 21 4.31 -5.10 18.01
N VAL A 22 4.04 -5.86 16.96
CA VAL A 22 3.92 -7.31 17.01
C VAL A 22 5.07 -7.95 16.23
N ASN A 23 5.32 -9.24 16.45
CA ASN A 23 6.32 -9.96 15.65
C ASN A 23 5.89 -9.95 14.17
N ALA A 24 6.79 -9.52 13.28
CA ALA A 24 6.55 -9.48 11.84
C ALA A 24 6.18 -10.86 11.28
N GLU A 25 6.83 -11.93 11.74
CA GLU A 25 6.56 -13.31 11.31
C GLU A 25 5.12 -13.72 11.58
N LEU A 26 4.53 -13.26 12.70
CA LEU A 26 3.13 -13.52 13.00
C LEU A 26 2.22 -12.93 11.91
N VAL A 27 2.50 -11.71 11.47
CA VAL A 27 1.73 -11.05 10.42
C VAL A 27 1.95 -11.74 9.07
N THR A 28 3.20 -12.06 8.73
CA THR A 28 3.57 -12.74 7.48
C THR A 28 2.91 -14.12 7.38
N LEU A 29 2.95 -14.93 8.43
CA LEU A 29 2.30 -16.25 8.45
C LEU A 29 0.77 -16.15 8.42
N THR A 30 0.20 -15.18 9.14
CA THR A 30 -1.25 -14.95 9.10
C THR A 30 -1.69 -14.55 7.70
N TYR A 31 -0.96 -13.63 7.07
CA TYR A 31 -1.24 -13.21 5.71
C TYR A 31 -1.06 -14.35 4.70
N GLY A 32 0.03 -15.12 4.79
CA GLY A 32 0.25 -16.30 3.96
C GLY A 32 -0.89 -17.32 4.07
N THR A 33 -1.43 -17.53 5.28
CA THR A 33 -2.58 -18.41 5.49
C THR A 33 -3.84 -17.87 4.80
N ILE A 34 -4.08 -16.56 4.86
CA ILE A 34 -5.21 -15.92 4.17
C ILE A 34 -5.08 -16.11 2.65
N VAL A 35 -3.91 -15.84 2.08
CA VAL A 35 -3.69 -15.99 0.62
C VAL A 35 -3.86 -17.46 0.21
N ALA A 36 -3.28 -18.40 0.97
CA ALA A 36 -3.42 -19.82 0.70
C ALA A 36 -4.88 -20.28 0.76
N GLN A 37 -5.64 -19.82 1.75
CA GLN A 37 -7.07 -20.12 1.87
C GLN A 37 -7.87 -19.57 0.69
N LEU A 38 -7.61 -18.32 0.26
CA LEU A 38 -8.27 -17.76 -0.92
C LEU A 38 -7.95 -18.55 -2.19
N CYS A 39 -6.69 -18.98 -2.37
CA CYS A 39 -6.31 -19.80 -3.53
C CYS A 39 -7.08 -21.12 -3.56
N GLN A 40 -7.35 -21.72 -2.40
CA GLN A 40 -8.18 -22.92 -2.28
C GLN A 40 -9.66 -22.61 -2.53
N ASP A 41 -10.21 -21.56 -1.93
CA ASP A 41 -11.64 -21.19 -2.04
C ASP A 41 -12.04 -20.79 -3.46
N TYR A 42 -11.10 -20.28 -4.25
CA TYR A 42 -11.31 -19.89 -5.64
C TYR A 42 -10.79 -20.93 -6.65
N ASP A 43 -10.49 -22.16 -6.23
CA ASP A 43 -10.05 -23.26 -7.09
C ASP A 43 -8.86 -22.89 -8.01
N GLY A 44 -7.90 -22.11 -7.51
CA GLY A 44 -6.76 -21.63 -8.31
C GLY A 44 -7.10 -20.55 -9.36
N ASN A 45 -8.21 -19.83 -9.20
CA ASN A 45 -8.50 -18.62 -9.97
C ASN A 45 -7.82 -17.39 -9.35
N TYR A 46 -6.56 -17.19 -9.71
CA TYR A 46 -5.72 -16.12 -9.16
C TYR A 46 -6.23 -14.70 -9.45
N GLN A 47 -6.99 -14.50 -10.54
CA GLN A 47 -7.60 -13.20 -10.83
C GLN A 47 -8.65 -12.83 -9.78
N GLU A 48 -9.48 -13.78 -9.36
CA GLU A 48 -10.46 -13.55 -8.29
C GLU A 48 -9.78 -13.40 -6.93
N VAL A 49 -8.72 -14.17 -6.66
CA VAL A 49 -7.88 -14.00 -5.46
C VAL A 49 -7.33 -12.57 -5.39
N ASN A 50 -6.75 -12.05 -6.48
CA ASN A 50 -6.22 -10.68 -6.53
C ASN A 50 -7.31 -9.63 -6.24
N LYS A 51 -8.52 -9.81 -6.79
CA LYS A 51 -9.66 -8.90 -6.53
C LYS A 51 -10.07 -8.93 -5.06
N GLN A 52 -10.10 -10.10 -4.43
CA GLN A 52 -10.42 -10.20 -3.01
C GLN A 52 -9.31 -9.60 -2.13
N LEU A 53 -8.04 -9.84 -2.44
CA LEU A 53 -6.92 -9.23 -1.72
C LEU A 53 -6.99 -7.71 -1.77
N GLU A 54 -7.23 -7.14 -2.96
CA GLU A 54 -7.43 -5.70 -3.13
C GLU A 54 -8.63 -5.21 -2.31
N LYS A 55 -9.77 -5.88 -2.40
CA LYS A 55 -10.98 -5.50 -1.66
C LYS A 55 -10.79 -5.54 -0.13
N MET A 56 -10.11 -6.56 0.38
CA MET A 56 -9.76 -6.64 1.80
C MET A 56 -8.83 -5.49 2.18
N GLY A 57 -7.80 -5.24 1.37
CA GLY A 57 -6.89 -4.11 1.55
C GLY A 57 -7.61 -2.78 1.60
N TYR A 58 -8.57 -2.55 0.69
CA TYR A 58 -9.37 -1.34 0.65
C TYR A 58 -10.11 -1.07 1.96
N ASN A 59 -10.82 -2.08 2.49
CA ASN A 59 -11.53 -1.94 3.77
C ASN A 59 -10.57 -1.72 4.95
N ILE A 60 -9.37 -2.32 4.90
CA ILE A 60 -8.32 -2.07 5.90
C ILE A 60 -7.83 -0.62 5.79
N GLY A 61 -7.51 -0.16 4.58
CA GLY A 61 -7.01 1.19 4.31
C GLY A 61 -7.95 2.28 4.78
N MET A 62 -9.26 2.13 4.55
CA MET A 62 -10.28 3.06 5.03
C MET A 62 -10.29 3.23 6.57
N ARG A 63 -9.92 2.19 7.31
CA ARG A 63 -9.84 2.24 8.78
C ARG A 63 -8.47 2.66 9.27
N LEU A 64 -7.42 2.27 8.55
CA LEU A 64 -6.03 2.51 8.91
C LEU A 64 -5.65 4.00 8.83
N ILE A 65 -6.27 4.73 7.90
CA ILE A 65 -5.99 6.16 7.70
C ILE A 65 -6.29 7.02 8.93
N GLU A 66 -7.33 6.71 9.71
CA GLU A 66 -7.65 7.46 10.92
C GLU A 66 -6.53 7.34 11.96
N ASP A 67 -6.05 6.11 12.19
CA ASP A 67 -4.92 5.85 13.09
C ASP A 67 -3.63 6.50 12.58
N PHE A 68 -3.40 6.46 11.27
CA PHE A 68 -2.27 7.14 10.63
C PHE A 68 -2.30 8.65 10.88
N LEU A 69 -3.43 9.32 10.64
CA LEU A 69 -3.57 10.76 10.84
C LEU A 69 -3.43 11.14 12.33
N ALA A 70 -4.03 10.37 13.22
CA ALA A 70 -3.96 10.58 14.67
C ALA A 70 -2.52 10.47 15.21
N LYS A 71 -1.75 9.48 14.74
CA LYS A 71 -0.37 9.26 15.20
C LYS A 71 0.62 10.21 14.55
N SER A 72 0.48 10.46 13.25
CA SER A 72 1.47 11.21 12.48
C SER A 72 1.38 12.73 12.67
N ASN A 73 0.22 13.24 13.10
CA ASN A 73 -0.06 14.67 13.23
C ASN A 73 0.27 15.45 11.94
N VAL A 74 0.06 14.78 10.81
CA VAL A 74 0.31 15.28 9.46
C VAL A 74 -0.91 16.07 9.01
N GLY A 75 -0.68 17.31 8.55
CA GLY A 75 -1.71 18.09 7.91
C GLY A 75 -2.05 17.57 6.51
N ARG A 76 -3.09 18.14 5.89
CA ARG A 76 -3.45 17.80 4.50
C ARG A 76 -2.26 18.04 3.56
N CYS A 77 -1.91 17.03 2.76
CA CYS A 77 -0.85 17.13 1.76
C CYS A 77 -1.23 18.13 0.67
N ALA A 78 -0.30 18.98 0.24
CA ALA A 78 -0.57 20.04 -0.73
C ALA A 78 -0.63 19.54 -2.18
N ASN A 79 0.08 18.47 -2.50
CA ASN A 79 0.13 17.89 -3.84
C ASN A 79 0.47 16.40 -3.78
N PHE A 80 0.27 15.71 -4.91
CA PHE A 80 0.48 14.26 -4.99
C PHE A 80 1.93 13.83 -4.74
N ARG A 81 2.91 14.70 -5.01
CA ARG A 81 4.33 14.45 -4.72
C ARG A 81 4.62 14.43 -3.22
N GLU A 82 3.99 15.31 -2.45
CA GLU A 82 4.03 15.25 -1.00
C GLU A 82 3.33 13.98 -0.49
N THR A 83 2.16 13.63 -1.04
CA THR A 83 1.46 12.39 -0.71
C THR A 83 2.34 11.16 -0.92
N ALA A 84 3.07 11.07 -2.04
CA ALA A 84 4.00 9.97 -2.31
C ALA A 84 5.12 9.87 -1.28
N ASP A 85 5.71 11.01 -0.89
CA ASP A 85 6.73 11.08 0.16
C ASP A 85 6.18 10.62 1.52
N MET A 86 4.93 10.97 1.84
CA MET A 86 4.27 10.56 3.08
C MET A 86 3.94 9.07 3.09
N ILE A 87 3.46 8.52 1.97
CA ILE A 87 3.23 7.07 1.82
C ILE A 87 4.53 6.30 2.05
N SER A 88 5.58 6.65 1.30
CA SER A 88 6.86 5.96 1.33
C SER A 88 7.57 6.07 2.69
N LYS A 89 7.75 7.30 3.20
CA LYS A 89 8.64 7.55 4.35
C LYS A 89 7.95 7.50 5.70
N VAL A 90 6.62 7.62 5.72
CA VAL A 90 5.85 7.65 6.97
C VAL A 90 4.90 6.46 7.02
N GLY A 91 4.03 6.28 6.02
CA GLY A 91 3.04 5.21 5.99
C GLY A 91 3.68 3.81 6.07
N PHE A 92 4.45 3.45 5.05
CA PHE A 92 5.15 2.16 5.02
C PHE A 92 6.12 1.99 6.18
N ARG A 93 6.75 3.07 6.65
CA ARG A 93 7.68 3.02 7.77
C ARG A 93 6.99 2.71 9.09
N ILE A 94 5.80 3.25 9.33
CA ILE A 94 5.03 3.06 10.56
C ILE A 94 4.38 1.67 10.62
N PHE A 95 3.92 1.14 9.48
CA PHE A 95 3.16 -0.10 9.47
C PHE A 95 4.00 -1.34 9.18
N LEU A 96 5.00 -1.22 8.30
CA LEU A 96 5.80 -2.35 7.82
C LEU A 96 7.30 -2.17 8.07
N ASN A 97 7.72 -1.07 8.67
CA ASN A 97 9.13 -0.73 8.91
C ASN A 97 10.01 -0.64 7.65
N ILE A 98 9.41 -0.46 6.48
CA ILE A 98 10.11 -0.30 5.21
C ILE A 98 9.97 1.13 4.69
N ALA A 99 10.83 1.53 3.76
CA ALA A 99 10.75 2.83 3.11
C ALA A 99 10.95 2.68 1.59
N PRO A 100 9.90 2.30 0.84
CA PRO A 100 10.01 2.06 -0.59
C PRO A 100 10.48 3.32 -1.32
N THR A 101 11.34 3.19 -2.32
CA THR A 101 11.86 4.35 -3.05
C THR A 101 10.82 4.87 -4.05
N VAL A 102 10.53 6.17 -4.01
CA VAL A 102 9.62 6.82 -4.96
C VAL A 102 10.37 7.19 -6.24
N THR A 103 10.02 6.60 -7.37
CA THR A 103 10.67 6.81 -8.67
C THR A 103 9.65 6.97 -9.81
N ASN A 104 10.13 7.03 -11.06
CA ASN A 104 9.34 6.93 -12.29
C ASN A 104 8.12 7.87 -12.36
N TRP A 105 8.31 9.10 -11.89
CA TRP A 105 7.30 10.17 -11.99
C TRP A 105 6.96 10.50 -13.44
N THR A 106 5.67 10.61 -13.74
CA THR A 106 5.20 11.20 -15.00
C THR A 106 5.39 12.71 -15.01
N SER A 107 5.49 13.30 -16.19
CA SER A 107 5.70 14.74 -16.37
C SER A 107 4.57 15.61 -15.81
N ASP A 108 3.36 15.06 -15.73
CA ASP A 108 2.18 15.70 -15.14
C ASP A 108 2.09 15.55 -13.62
N ASN A 109 3.02 14.83 -12.99
CA ASN A 109 3.04 14.49 -11.56
C ASN A 109 1.76 13.78 -11.05
N ASN A 110 1.03 13.09 -11.92
CA ASN A 110 -0.14 12.31 -11.52
C ASN A 110 0.17 10.84 -11.28
N GLN A 111 1.37 10.37 -11.61
CA GLN A 111 1.73 8.97 -11.45
C GLN A 111 3.17 8.82 -11.01
N PHE A 112 3.42 7.87 -10.12
CA PHE A 112 4.75 7.51 -9.63
C PHE A 112 4.81 6.01 -9.36
N SER A 113 6.03 5.51 -9.14
CA SER A 113 6.27 4.13 -8.74
C SER A 113 6.87 4.07 -7.34
N LEU A 114 6.47 3.06 -6.58
CA LEU A 114 7.09 2.63 -5.33
C LEU A 114 7.90 1.37 -5.62
N VAL A 115 9.22 1.47 -5.45
CA VAL A 115 10.14 0.34 -5.58
C VAL A 115 10.47 -0.18 -4.20
N PHE A 116 10.20 -1.46 -3.96
CA PHE A 116 10.42 -2.13 -2.69
C PHE A 116 11.77 -2.86 -2.72
N ASP A 117 12.70 -2.44 -1.87
CA ASP A 117 13.97 -3.15 -1.69
C ASP A 117 13.76 -4.47 -0.93
N GLU A 118 12.85 -4.45 0.04
CA GLU A 118 12.46 -5.60 0.87
C GLU A 118 10.93 -5.58 1.05
N ASN A 119 10.31 -6.75 0.88
CA ASN A 119 8.87 -6.92 1.10
C ASN A 119 8.61 -7.89 2.26
N PRO A 120 8.33 -7.39 3.48
CA PRO A 120 8.23 -8.22 4.68
C PRO A 120 7.06 -9.22 4.65
N LEU A 121 6.08 -9.01 3.75
CA LEU A 121 4.99 -9.96 3.54
C LEU A 121 5.44 -11.19 2.76
N ALA A 122 6.52 -11.09 1.98
CA ALA A 122 6.98 -12.10 1.04
C ALA A 122 8.21 -12.90 1.50
N ASP A 123 8.80 -12.59 2.66
CA ASP A 123 10.10 -13.13 3.11
C ASP A 123 10.20 -14.67 3.19
N PHE A 124 9.07 -15.40 3.26
CA PHE A 124 9.03 -16.87 3.34
C PHE A 124 8.06 -17.49 2.33
N VAL A 125 7.79 -16.79 1.25
CA VAL A 125 6.74 -17.16 0.30
C VAL A 125 7.37 -17.71 -0.96
N GLU A 126 6.95 -18.91 -1.33
CA GLU A 126 7.14 -19.45 -2.67
C GLU A 126 5.75 -19.59 -3.31
N LEU A 127 5.62 -19.12 -4.56
CA LEU A 127 4.36 -19.28 -5.30
C LEU A 127 4.18 -20.75 -5.69
N PRO A 128 2.92 -21.24 -5.76
CA PRO A 128 2.65 -22.58 -6.28
C PRO A 128 3.29 -22.83 -7.65
N ASP A 129 3.90 -24.01 -7.82
CA ASP A 129 4.50 -24.44 -9.09
C ASP A 129 3.47 -25.06 -10.04
N ASP A 130 2.34 -24.37 -10.23
CA ASP A 130 1.28 -24.78 -11.16
C ASP A 130 1.37 -24.09 -12.52
N GLY A 131 2.44 -23.31 -12.73
CA GLY A 131 2.72 -22.53 -13.94
C GLY A 131 1.80 -21.33 -14.17
N ARG A 132 0.77 -21.10 -13.34
CA ARG A 132 -0.15 -19.97 -13.46
C ARG A 132 0.04 -18.95 -12.35
N ALA A 133 0.41 -19.39 -11.15
CA ALA A 133 0.60 -18.49 -10.01
C ALA A 133 1.68 -17.44 -10.28
N GLN A 134 2.78 -17.82 -10.94
CA GLN A 134 3.87 -16.89 -11.31
C GLN A 134 3.43 -15.81 -12.31
N ASP A 135 2.40 -16.08 -13.13
CA ASP A 135 1.92 -15.15 -14.15
C ASP A 135 0.70 -14.33 -13.71
N GLU A 136 -0.13 -14.88 -12.82
CA GLU A 136 -1.43 -14.32 -12.49
C GLU A 136 -1.52 -13.81 -11.05
N LEU A 137 -0.80 -14.38 -10.07
CA LEU A 137 -0.97 -14.04 -8.66
C LEU A 137 -0.09 -12.86 -8.24
N TRP A 138 -0.71 -11.81 -7.72
CA TRP A 138 -0.02 -10.73 -7.05
C TRP A 138 -0.12 -10.96 -5.54
N PHE A 139 0.87 -11.65 -4.98
CA PHE A 139 0.82 -12.07 -3.58
C PHE A 139 0.58 -10.89 -2.63
N SER A 140 1.13 -9.71 -2.92
CA SER A 140 1.02 -8.53 -2.06
C SER A 140 -0.10 -7.55 -2.48
N ASN A 141 -1.07 -7.98 -3.30
CA ASN A 141 -2.11 -7.10 -3.85
C ASN A 141 -2.99 -6.42 -2.78
N ILE A 142 -2.98 -6.94 -1.54
CA ILE A 142 -3.60 -6.27 -0.41
C ILE A 142 -3.06 -4.84 -0.20
N LEU A 143 -1.78 -4.61 -0.48
CA LEU A 143 -1.14 -3.30 -0.31
C LEU A 143 -1.71 -2.26 -1.29
N CYS A 144 -2.04 -2.66 -2.52
CA CYS A 144 -2.73 -1.81 -3.51
C CYS A 144 -4.08 -1.34 -2.95
N GLY A 145 -4.84 -2.28 -2.39
CA GLY A 145 -6.12 -2.00 -1.75
C GLY A 145 -5.98 -1.03 -0.58
N VAL A 146 -5.01 -1.27 0.31
CA VAL A 146 -4.75 -0.40 1.47
C VAL A 146 -4.48 1.03 1.03
N LEU A 147 -3.64 1.23 0.01
CA LEU A 147 -3.37 2.57 -0.51
C LEU A 147 -4.62 3.21 -1.10
N ARG A 148 -5.42 2.47 -1.88
CA ARG A 148 -6.66 2.99 -2.47
C ARG A 148 -7.64 3.44 -1.39
N GLY A 149 -7.91 2.57 -0.41
CA GLY A 149 -8.86 2.87 0.66
C GLY A 149 -8.40 4.01 1.57
N ALA A 150 -7.09 4.07 1.88
CA ALA A 150 -6.55 5.14 2.70
C ALA A 150 -6.59 6.51 1.99
N LEU A 151 -6.27 6.55 0.69
CA LEU A 151 -6.24 7.80 -0.07
C LEU A 151 -7.64 8.30 -0.45
N GLU A 152 -8.60 7.40 -0.62
CA GLU A 152 -10.00 7.76 -0.86
C GLU A 152 -10.58 8.58 0.31
N MET A 153 -10.27 8.18 1.55
CA MET A 153 -10.69 8.90 2.77
C MET A 153 -10.06 10.29 2.92
N VAL A 154 -8.99 10.58 2.18
CA VAL A 154 -8.38 11.93 2.10
C VAL A 154 -8.61 12.58 0.74
N GLN A 155 -9.72 12.22 0.09
CA GLN A 155 -10.25 12.85 -1.11
C GLN A 155 -9.36 12.69 -2.35
N MET A 156 -8.58 11.61 -2.42
CA MET A 156 -7.76 11.26 -3.57
C MET A 156 -8.19 9.91 -4.12
N GLN A 157 -8.88 9.91 -5.26
CA GLN A 157 -9.17 8.68 -5.97
C GLN A 157 -7.93 8.28 -6.77
N ILE A 158 -7.37 7.11 -6.44
CA ILE A 158 -6.17 6.56 -7.07
C ILE A 158 -6.41 5.17 -7.65
N GLU A 159 -5.54 4.78 -8.56
CA GLU A 159 -5.34 3.41 -9.02
C GLU A 159 -3.94 2.95 -8.59
N ALA A 160 -3.88 1.80 -7.91
CA ALA A 160 -2.63 1.15 -7.52
C ALA A 160 -2.58 -0.28 -8.07
N HIS A 161 -1.48 -0.66 -8.70
CA HIS A 161 -1.25 -2.02 -9.20
C HIS A 161 0.25 -2.34 -9.21
N PHE A 162 0.59 -3.62 -9.05
CA PHE A 162 1.97 -4.08 -9.24
C PHE A 162 2.32 -4.14 -10.72
N VAL A 163 3.55 -3.75 -11.04
CA VAL A 163 4.15 -3.83 -12.38
C VAL A 163 5.12 -5.00 -12.46
N SER A 164 5.87 -5.24 -11.39
CA SER A 164 6.82 -6.33 -11.26
C SER A 164 6.86 -6.83 -9.82
N ASP A 165 7.23 -8.09 -9.62
CA ASP A 165 7.38 -8.71 -8.30
C ASP A 165 8.47 -9.79 -8.29
N VAL A 166 9.36 -9.73 -7.29
CA VAL A 166 10.43 -10.73 -7.10
C VAL A 166 9.87 -12.14 -6.96
N LEU A 167 8.69 -12.30 -6.35
CA LEU A 167 8.01 -13.59 -6.24
C LEU A 167 7.64 -14.22 -7.60
N ARG A 168 7.54 -13.40 -8.64
CA ARG A 168 7.24 -13.80 -10.02
C ARG A 168 8.50 -13.95 -10.87
N GLY A 169 9.68 -13.76 -10.28
CA GLY A 169 10.97 -13.86 -10.95
C GLY A 169 11.52 -12.55 -11.52
N ASP A 170 10.91 -11.41 -11.20
CA ASP A 170 11.44 -10.09 -11.58
C ASP A 170 12.61 -9.66 -10.69
N ASP A 171 13.44 -8.72 -11.18
CA ASP A 171 14.60 -8.21 -10.42
C ASP A 171 14.20 -7.38 -9.18
N THR A 172 13.05 -6.69 -9.25
CA THR A 172 12.58 -5.79 -8.20
C THR A 172 11.06 -5.80 -8.12
N THR A 173 10.51 -5.58 -6.93
CA THR A 173 9.06 -5.37 -6.76
C THR A 173 8.73 -3.89 -6.97
N GLU A 174 7.90 -3.59 -7.98
CA GLU A 174 7.45 -2.24 -8.33
C GLU A 174 5.92 -2.13 -8.27
N MET A 175 5.42 -1.14 -7.55
CA MET A 175 4.00 -0.77 -7.53
C MET A 175 3.80 0.59 -8.18
N ARG A 176 2.92 0.66 -9.17
CA ARG A 176 2.52 1.90 -9.82
C ARG A 176 1.32 2.50 -9.10
N VAL A 177 1.39 3.80 -8.81
CA VAL A 177 0.31 4.56 -8.18
C VAL A 177 -0.05 5.75 -9.06
N SER A 178 -1.33 5.84 -9.44
CA SER A 178 -1.85 6.84 -10.39
C SER A 178 -3.01 7.60 -9.75
N LEU A 179 -2.94 8.93 -9.75
CA LEU A 179 -4.03 9.80 -9.35
C LEU A 179 -5.06 9.88 -10.49
N VAL A 180 -6.29 9.46 -10.21
CA VAL A 180 -7.40 9.54 -11.17
C VAL A 180 -8.06 10.91 -11.07
N ARG A 181 -8.46 11.31 -9.85
CA ARG A 181 -9.07 12.62 -9.58
C ARG A 181 -9.06 12.93 -8.09
N TYR A 182 -9.22 14.21 -7.77
CA TYR A 182 -9.60 14.64 -6.43
C TYR A 182 -11.11 14.51 -6.27
N ILE A 183 -11.55 14.00 -5.13
CA ILE A 183 -12.97 13.86 -4.79
C ILE A 183 -13.43 15.21 -4.22
N GLU A 184 -14.49 15.77 -4.77
CA GLU A 184 -15.11 16.99 -4.24
C GLU A 184 -16.08 16.61 -3.10
N ASP A 185 -16.07 17.37 -2.01
CA ASP A 185 -17.10 17.26 -0.98
C ASP A 185 -18.38 17.89 -1.54
N GLU A 186 -19.39 17.07 -1.86
CA GLU A 186 -20.76 17.58 -1.94
C GLU A 186 -21.22 17.89 -0.51
N MET A 187 -21.30 19.18 -0.16
CA MET A 187 -22.03 19.58 1.04
C MET A 187 -23.49 19.13 0.87
N PRO A 188 -24.08 18.42 1.84
CA PRO A 188 -25.51 18.19 1.81
C PRO A 188 -26.21 19.56 1.73
N PRO A 189 -27.23 19.72 0.87
CA PRO A 189 -27.98 20.96 0.81
C PRO A 189 -28.49 21.28 2.22
N GLU A 190 -28.30 22.52 2.67
CA GLU A 190 -28.92 22.98 3.91
C GLU A 190 -30.43 22.76 3.77
N GLU A 191 -30.99 21.88 4.59
CA GLU A 191 -32.45 21.76 4.72
C GLU A 191 -32.95 23.09 5.32
N GLU A 192 -33.69 23.87 4.51
CA GLU A 192 -34.41 25.09 4.95
C GLU A 192 -35.47 24.80 6.03
#